data_AF-A0A073ISR4-F1
#
_entry.id   AF-A0A073ISR4-F1
#
_cell.length_a   1.000
_cell.length_b   1.000
_cell.length_c   1.000
_cell.angle_alpha   90.00
_cell.angle_beta   90.00
_cell.angle_gamma   90.00
#
_symmetry.space_group_name_H-M   'P 1'
#
loop_
_entity.id
_entity.type
_entity.pdbx_description
1 polymer ?
#
loop_
_entity_poly.entity_id
_entity_poly.type
_entity_poly.pdbx_seq_one_letter_code
_entity_poly.pdbx_strand_id
1 'polypeptide(L)'
;MNTPFDPDPISPQKRGLISRARGNFLTGLVVIAPVGLTIWLIWSVVGWIDGFVLPLVPLKYHPDRLIQDLLGLDPLVQINVRGIGVVIFLLFTVLVGWIAKGLIGRSAIHFAEGLVERTPVVRSIYSGIKQISETIFAQNDRSFETACLIEYPRKGIWAIGFISTGAKAEIAEKSDPSDEMLSVFLPTTPNPTSGFLLFLPRRDVIELDMSVEDSAKLVISAGLVYPNPKAQENGDEPIADLNARR
;
A
#
# COMPACT_ATOMS: atom_id res chain seq x y z
N MET A 1 -27.34 63.18 18.49
CA MET A 1 -28.22 62.04 18.17
C MET A 1 -27.32 60.90 17.77
N ASN A 2 -27.17 59.89 18.63
CA ASN A 2 -26.45 58.65 18.31
C ASN A 2 -27.50 57.64 17.85
N THR A 3 -27.34 57.08 16.66
CA THR A 3 -28.24 56.06 16.10
C THR A 3 -28.06 54.71 16.81
N PRO A 4 -29.12 53.99 17.21
CA PRO A 4 -29.01 52.78 18.05
C PRO A 4 -28.51 51.51 17.33
N PHE A 5 -28.00 51.62 16.10
CA PHE A 5 -27.79 50.48 15.20
C PHE A 5 -26.39 50.41 14.56
N ASP A 6 -25.41 51.18 15.04
CA ASP A 6 -24.03 50.91 14.62
C ASP A 6 -23.54 49.62 15.30
N PRO A 7 -23.20 48.56 14.55
CA PRO A 7 -22.60 47.38 15.15
C PRO A 7 -21.24 47.78 15.72
N ASP A 8 -21.03 47.50 17.01
CA ASP A 8 -19.75 47.75 17.67
C ASP A 8 -18.61 47.13 16.83
N PRO A 9 -17.50 47.84 16.63
CA PRO A 9 -16.37 47.31 15.87
C PRO A 9 -15.86 46.05 16.59
N ILE A 10 -15.95 44.90 15.92
CA ILE A 10 -15.42 43.63 16.42
C ILE A 10 -13.91 43.81 16.60
N SER A 11 -13.48 44.09 17.83
CA SER A 11 -12.06 44.21 18.13
C SER A 11 -11.36 42.88 17.79
N PRO A 12 -10.24 42.88 17.03
CA PRO A 12 -9.55 41.65 16.73
C PRO A 12 -8.95 41.14 18.04
N GLN A 13 -9.51 40.06 18.58
CA GLN A 13 -8.93 39.35 19.73
C GLN A 13 -7.46 39.06 19.40
N LYS A 14 -6.54 39.75 20.09
CA LYS A 14 -5.10 39.59 19.89
C LYS A 14 -4.75 38.15 20.22
N ARG A 15 -4.62 37.29 19.20
CA ARG A 15 -4.16 35.90 19.34
C ARG A 15 -2.87 35.92 20.16
N GLY A 16 -2.92 35.42 21.39
CA GLY A 16 -1.81 35.46 22.33
C GLY A 16 -0.56 34.77 21.75
N LEU A 17 0.63 35.18 22.20
CA LEU A 17 1.90 34.63 21.73
C LEU A 17 1.96 33.08 21.80
N ILE A 18 1.31 32.50 22.81
CA ILE A 18 1.16 31.03 22.97
C ILE A 18 0.31 30.42 21.86
N SER A 19 -0.77 31.09 21.42
CA SER A 19 -1.61 30.63 20.30
C SER A 19 -0.85 30.64 18.98
N ARG A 20 0.02 31.64 18.78
CA ARG A 20 0.91 31.73 17.60
C ARG A 20 2.00 30.66 17.63
N ALA A 21 2.65 30.46 18.77
CA ALA A 21 3.66 29.41 18.94
C ALA A 21 3.07 28.00 18.74
N ARG A 22 1.87 27.74 19.27
CA ARG A 22 1.15 26.46 19.07
C ARG A 22 0.80 26.23 17.60
N GLY A 23 0.31 27.26 16.90
CA GLY A 23 0.02 27.17 15.46
C GLY A 23 1.26 26.79 14.66
N ASN A 24 2.38 27.48 14.88
CA ASN A 24 3.63 27.22 14.19
C ASN A 24 4.20 25.83 14.50
N PHE A 25 4.11 25.37 15.76
CA PHE A 25 4.52 24.01 16.14
C PHE A 25 3.69 22.93 15.43
N LEU A 26 2.36 23.09 15.38
CA LEU A 26 1.48 22.13 14.70
C LEU A 26 1.77 22.09 13.19
N THR A 27 1.97 23.24 12.55
CA THR A 27 2.38 23.30 11.14
C THR A 27 3.73 22.62 10.92
N GLY A 28 4.72 22.89 11.77
CA GLY A 28 6.03 22.22 11.70
C GLY A 28 5.92 20.71 11.90
N LEU A 29 5.08 20.25 12.82
CA LEU A 29 4.82 18.83 13.06
C LEU A 29 4.20 18.15 11.84
N VAL A 30 3.20 18.77 11.19
CA VAL A 30 2.58 18.21 9.98
C VAL A 30 3.57 18.08 8.83
N VAL A 31 4.54 19.01 8.72
CA VAL A 31 5.58 18.97 7.68
C VAL A 31 6.64 17.91 7.98
N ILE A 32 7.09 17.78 9.23
CA ILE A 32 8.19 16.88 9.61
C ILE A 32 7.69 15.45 9.86
N ALA A 33 6.45 15.26 10.32
CA ALA A 33 5.91 13.96 10.71
C ALA A 33 6.02 12.88 9.61
N PRO A 34 5.70 13.13 8.32
CA PRO A 34 5.85 12.13 7.27
C PRO A 34 7.30 11.68 7.10
N VAL A 35 8.25 12.61 7.12
CA VAL A 35 9.69 12.32 6.96
C VAL A 35 10.24 11.58 8.19
N GLY A 36 9.86 12.01 9.40
CA GLY A 36 10.25 11.32 10.62
C GLY A 36 9.68 9.90 10.68
N LEU A 37 8.42 9.73 10.26
CA LEU A 37 7.75 8.43 10.22
C LEU A 37 8.42 7.48 9.22
N THR A 38 8.80 7.94 8.04
CA THR A 38 9.50 7.09 7.05
C THR A 38 10.87 6.68 7.54
N ILE A 39 11.66 7.61 8.09
CA ILE A 39 12.98 7.30 8.68
C ILE A 39 12.83 6.29 9.81
N TRP A 40 11.87 6.50 10.72
CA TRP A 40 11.59 5.59 11.83
C TRP A 40 11.17 4.20 11.33
N LEU A 41 10.32 4.13 10.31
CA LEU A 41 9.86 2.86 9.73
C LEU A 41 11.03 2.10 9.11
N ILE A 42 11.84 2.76 8.27
CA ILE A 42 13.03 2.16 7.65
C ILE A 42 13.97 1.65 8.73
N TRP A 43 14.26 2.48 9.74
CA TRP A 43 15.20 2.10 10.81
C TRP A 43 14.68 0.93 11.66
N SER A 44 13.38 0.88 11.91
CA SER A 44 12.69 -0.20 12.62
C SER A 44 12.76 -1.51 11.83
N VAL A 45 12.40 -1.49 10.55
CA VAL A 45 12.40 -2.67 9.67
C VAL A 45 13.81 -3.21 9.48
N VAL A 46 14.77 -2.33 9.19
CA VAL A 46 16.18 -2.72 9.05
C VAL A 46 16.69 -3.34 10.34
N GLY A 47 16.42 -2.72 11.49
CA GLY A 47 16.84 -3.24 12.79
C GLY A 47 16.24 -4.60 13.13
N TRP A 48 14.98 -4.81 12.76
CA TRP A 48 14.30 -6.09 12.94
C TRP A 48 14.92 -7.19 12.05
N ILE A 49 15.19 -6.90 10.78
CA ILE A 49 15.87 -7.82 9.86
C ILE A 49 17.28 -8.14 10.36
N ASP A 50 18.08 -7.12 10.67
CA ASP A 50 19.43 -7.29 11.20
C ASP A 50 19.41 -8.14 12.48
N GLY A 51 18.45 -7.91 13.39
CA GLY A 51 18.29 -8.67 14.62
C GLY A 51 17.89 -10.13 14.42
N PHE A 52 17.20 -10.46 13.33
CA PHE A 52 16.86 -11.84 13.00
C PHE A 52 17.99 -12.55 12.23
N VAL A 53 18.66 -11.84 11.32
CA VAL A 53 19.60 -12.41 10.35
C VAL A 53 21.02 -12.49 10.91
N LEU A 54 21.51 -11.43 11.56
CA LEU A 54 22.90 -11.41 12.06
C LEU A 54 23.21 -12.54 13.05
N PRO A 55 22.31 -12.94 13.98
CA PRO A 55 22.57 -14.09 14.87
C PRO A 55 22.68 -15.44 14.14
N LEU A 56 22.14 -15.55 12.93
CA LEU A 56 22.23 -16.76 12.11
C LEU A 56 23.54 -16.82 11.32
N VAL A 57 24.25 -15.69 11.18
CA VAL A 57 25.55 -15.61 10.53
C VAL A 57 26.63 -15.94 11.55
N PRO A 58 27.53 -16.92 11.31
CA PRO A 58 28.61 -17.22 12.23
C PRO A 58 29.48 -15.98 12.51
N LEU A 59 29.88 -15.78 13.78
CA LEU A 59 30.68 -14.64 14.29
C LEU A 59 31.96 -14.30 13.48
N LYS A 60 32.48 -15.24 12.68
CA LYS A 60 33.63 -15.07 11.78
C LYS A 60 33.31 -14.33 10.48
N TYR A 61 32.05 -14.39 10.04
CA TYR A 61 31.53 -13.72 8.85
C TYR A 61 30.70 -12.49 9.21
N HIS A 62 30.79 -12.01 10.45
CA HIS A 62 30.17 -10.74 10.80
C HIS A 62 30.81 -9.65 9.95
N PRO A 63 30.01 -8.97 9.11
CA PRO A 63 30.53 -8.07 8.11
C PRO A 63 31.12 -6.81 8.76
N ASP A 64 30.71 -6.47 10.00
CA ASP A 64 31.35 -5.43 10.81
C ASP A 64 32.84 -5.70 11.00
N ARG A 65 33.23 -6.95 11.27
CA ARG A 65 34.64 -7.37 11.42
C ARG A 65 35.36 -7.44 10.07
N LEU A 66 34.67 -7.91 9.04
CA LEU A 66 35.24 -8.06 7.70
C LEU A 66 35.53 -6.69 7.05
N ILE A 67 34.66 -5.70 7.28
CA ILE A 67 34.86 -4.30 6.87
C ILE A 67 35.92 -3.61 7.73
N GLN A 68 35.96 -3.87 9.05
CA GLN A 68 37.01 -3.38 9.95
C GLN A 68 38.41 -3.89 9.56
N ASP A 69 38.54 -5.20 9.29
CA ASP A 69 39.80 -5.83 8.86
C ASP A 69 40.22 -5.34 7.46
N LEU A 70 39.26 -5.08 6.55
CA LEU A 70 39.55 -4.60 5.19
C LEU A 70 39.95 -3.11 5.14
N LEU A 71 39.37 -2.27 6.00
CA LEU A 71 39.67 -0.83 6.08
C LEU A 71 40.80 -0.49 7.06
N GLY A 72 41.33 -1.47 7.80
CA GLY A 72 42.42 -1.27 8.76
C GLY A 72 42.04 -0.33 9.92
N LEU A 73 40.76 -0.29 10.29
CA LEU A 73 40.25 0.57 11.35
C LEU A 73 40.45 -0.08 12.73
N ASP A 74 40.73 0.75 13.73
CA ASP A 74 41.01 0.30 15.10
C ASP A 74 39.89 -0.62 15.63
N PRO A 75 40.20 -1.79 16.25
CA PRO A 75 39.21 -2.74 16.78
C PRO A 75 38.26 -2.16 17.85
N LEU A 76 38.57 -0.96 18.33
CA LEU A 76 37.81 -0.22 19.34
C LEU A 76 36.67 0.62 18.74
N VAL A 77 36.65 0.83 17.41
CA VAL A 77 35.58 1.54 16.71
C VAL A 77 34.60 0.53 16.12
N GLN A 78 33.58 0.15 16.90
CA GLN A 78 32.47 -0.65 16.40
C GLN A 78 31.58 0.21 15.49
N ILE A 79 31.87 0.20 14.19
CA ILE A 79 30.92 0.72 13.20
C ILE A 79 29.80 -0.32 13.07
N ASN A 80 28.69 -0.09 13.78
CA ASN A 80 27.46 -0.84 13.56
C ASN A 80 26.84 -0.34 12.26
N VAL A 81 27.19 -0.98 11.14
CA VAL A 81 26.59 -0.63 9.85
C VAL A 81 25.21 -1.28 9.79
N ARG A 82 24.23 -0.55 10.33
CA ARG A 82 22.81 -0.88 10.25
C ARG A 82 22.44 -1.07 8.77
N GLY A 83 21.82 -2.21 8.41
CA GLY A 83 21.45 -2.52 7.03
C GLY A 83 22.23 -3.66 6.37
N ILE A 84 23.32 -4.16 6.96
CA ILE A 84 24.02 -5.29 6.35
C ILE A 84 23.21 -6.59 6.43
N GLY A 85 22.45 -6.81 7.51
CA GLY A 85 21.56 -7.96 7.60
C GLY A 85 20.51 -7.96 6.49
N VAL A 86 20.06 -6.79 6.03
CA VAL A 86 19.17 -6.66 4.86
C VAL A 86 19.85 -7.13 3.57
N VAL A 87 21.11 -6.75 3.34
CA VAL A 87 21.87 -7.20 2.15
C VAL A 87 22.08 -8.71 2.19
N ILE A 88 22.47 -9.26 3.34
CA ILE A 88 22.66 -10.70 3.54
C ILE A 88 21.33 -11.44 3.33
N PHE A 89 20.23 -10.92 3.89
CA PHE A 89 18.89 -11.47 3.71
C PHE A 89 18.48 -11.52 2.24
N LEU A 90 18.74 -10.46 1.48
CA LEU A 90 18.44 -10.40 0.06
C LEU A 90 19.26 -11.43 -0.73
N LEU A 91 20.57 -11.52 -0.49
CA LEU A 91 21.44 -12.51 -1.13
C LEU A 91 21.02 -13.95 -0.80
N PHE A 92 20.73 -14.21 0.48
CA PHE A 92 20.22 -15.50 0.95
C PHE A 92 18.90 -15.87 0.26
N THR A 93 17.96 -14.93 0.18
CA THR A 93 16.65 -15.15 -0.45
C THR A 93 16.78 -15.45 -1.94
N VAL A 94 17.67 -14.73 -2.65
CA VAL A 94 17.99 -15.01 -4.06
C VAL A 94 18.60 -16.41 -4.23
N LEU A 95 19.54 -16.79 -3.36
CA LEU A 95 20.17 -18.10 -3.40
C LEU A 95 19.15 -19.23 -3.16
N VAL A 96 18.30 -19.10 -2.14
CA VAL A 96 17.23 -20.05 -1.85
C VAL A 96 16.26 -20.14 -3.02
N GLY A 97 15.85 -19.00 -3.60
CA GLY A 97 14.99 -18.97 -4.78
C GLY A 97 15.62 -19.64 -6.01
N TRP A 98 16.93 -19.49 -6.21
CA TRP A 98 17.66 -20.16 -7.28
C TRP A 98 17.71 -21.68 -7.08
N ILE A 99 18.02 -22.14 -5.86
CA ILE A 99 18.01 -23.56 -5.51
C ILE A 99 16.60 -24.16 -5.70
N ALA A 100 15.56 -23.45 -5.25
CA ALA A 100 14.17 -23.86 -5.36
C ALA A 100 13.70 -24.06 -6.81
N LYS A 101 14.29 -23.35 -7.78
CA LYS A 101 14.00 -23.55 -9.21
C LYS A 101 14.54 -24.87 -9.75
N GLY A 102 15.62 -25.41 -9.17
CA GLY A 102 16.25 -26.66 -9.58
C GLY A 102 15.47 -27.91 -9.16
N LEU A 103 15.68 -29.03 -9.86
CA LEU A 103 14.98 -30.30 -9.60
C LEU A 103 15.17 -30.79 -8.16
N ILE A 104 16.40 -30.71 -7.64
CA ILE A 104 16.73 -31.12 -6.26
C ILE A 104 16.05 -30.22 -5.23
N GLY A 105 16.00 -28.90 -5.48
CA GLY A 105 15.36 -27.95 -4.59
C GLY A 105 13.86 -28.17 -4.50
N ARG A 106 13.18 -28.42 -5.62
CA ARG A 106 11.75 -28.77 -5.64
C ARG A 106 11.46 -30.03 -4.83
N SER A 107 12.25 -31.09 -5.00
CA SER A 107 12.09 -32.32 -4.23
C SER A 107 12.32 -32.13 -2.73
N ALA A 108 13.33 -31.34 -2.34
CA ALA A 108 13.59 -31.02 -0.94
C ALA A 108 12.46 -30.21 -0.30
N ILE A 109 11.91 -29.22 -1.03
CA ILE A 109 10.75 -28.44 -0.58
C ILE A 109 9.53 -29.35 -0.39
N HIS A 110 9.19 -30.19 -1.36
CA HIS A 110 8.07 -31.13 -1.22
C HIS A 110 8.23 -32.11 -0.06
N PHE A 111 9.46 -32.57 0.21
CA PHE A 111 9.73 -33.41 1.37
C PHE A 111 9.51 -32.66 2.69
N ALA A 112 9.98 -31.41 2.79
CA ALA A 112 9.76 -30.56 3.96
C ALA A 112 8.27 -30.25 4.17
N GLU A 113 7.54 -29.96 3.09
CA GLU A 113 6.08 -29.77 3.11
C GLU A 113 5.37 -31.02 3.64
N GLY A 114 5.73 -32.20 3.14
CA GLY A 114 5.16 -33.46 3.62
C GLY A 114 5.43 -33.75 5.10
N LEU A 115 6.51 -33.20 5.67
CA LEU A 115 6.79 -33.28 7.11
C LEU A 115 5.90 -32.30 7.91
N VAL A 116 5.71 -31.09 7.40
CA VAL A 116 4.84 -30.07 8.00
C VAL A 116 3.37 -30.53 7.99
N GLU A 117 2.93 -31.16 6.91
CA GLU A 117 1.55 -31.69 6.75
C GLU A 117 1.18 -32.77 7.78
N ARG A 118 2.16 -33.44 8.38
CA ARG A 118 1.91 -34.45 9.43
C ARG A 118 1.59 -33.85 10.79
N THR A 119 1.73 -32.53 10.96
CA THR A 119 1.50 -31.86 12.24
C THR A 119 0.16 -31.11 12.21
N PRO A 120 -0.90 -31.60 12.90
CA PRO A 120 -2.29 -31.17 12.69
C PRO A 120 -2.64 -29.71 13.01
N VAL A 121 -1.71 -28.94 13.60
CA VAL A 121 -1.86 -27.48 13.82
C VAL A 121 -0.97 -26.67 12.88
N VAL A 122 0.27 -27.12 12.65
CA VAL A 122 1.22 -26.41 11.79
C VAL A 122 0.77 -26.48 10.32
N ARG A 123 0.16 -27.61 9.93
CA ARG A 123 -0.37 -27.81 8.57
C ARG A 123 -1.35 -26.72 8.17
N SER A 124 -2.36 -26.41 9.00
CA SER A 124 -3.42 -25.46 8.63
C SER A 124 -2.90 -24.03 8.46
N ILE A 125 -1.98 -23.62 9.32
CA ILE A 125 -1.32 -22.31 9.24
C ILE A 125 -0.43 -22.25 7.99
N TYR A 126 0.42 -23.26 7.79
CA TYR A 126 1.33 -23.31 6.64
C TYR A 126 0.57 -23.37 5.31
N SER A 127 -0.46 -24.22 5.21
CA SER A 127 -1.27 -24.34 4.00
C SER A 127 -2.05 -23.05 3.69
N GLY A 128 -2.59 -22.37 4.71
CA GLY A 128 -3.28 -21.10 4.52
C GLY A 128 -2.33 -20.01 4.00
N ILE A 129 -1.16 -19.86 4.61
CA ILE A 129 -0.14 -18.89 4.17
C ILE A 129 0.36 -19.23 2.76
N LYS A 130 0.62 -20.51 2.48
CA LYS A 130 1.06 -20.98 1.15
C LYS A 130 0.01 -20.66 0.10
N GLN A 131 -1.27 -20.97 0.35
CA GLN A 131 -2.35 -20.69 -0.58
C GLN A 131 -2.49 -19.20 -0.87
N ILE A 132 -2.39 -18.34 0.14
CA ILE A 132 -2.41 -16.88 -0.05
C ILE A 132 -1.22 -16.45 -0.92
N SER A 133 -0.02 -16.96 -0.62
CA SER A 133 1.19 -16.64 -1.37
C SER A 133 1.07 -17.09 -2.83
N GLU A 134 0.68 -18.34 -3.09
CA GLU A 134 0.46 -18.88 -4.43
C GLU A 134 -0.62 -18.12 -5.18
N THR A 135 -1.68 -17.71 -4.50
CA THR A 135 -2.73 -16.87 -5.09
C THR A 135 -2.15 -15.54 -5.55
N ILE A 136 -1.41 -14.83 -4.69
CA ILE A 136 -0.76 -13.55 -5.01
C ILE A 136 0.22 -13.71 -6.19
N PHE A 137 1.05 -14.76 -6.19
CA PHE A 137 1.98 -15.02 -7.30
C PHE A 137 1.28 -15.44 -8.59
N ALA A 138 0.11 -16.09 -8.51
CA ALA A 138 -0.72 -16.45 -9.66
C ALA A 138 -1.62 -15.30 -10.13
N GLN A 139 -1.77 -14.21 -9.36
CA GLN A 139 -2.52 -13.01 -9.75
C GLN A 139 -1.76 -12.14 -10.76
N ASN A 140 -0.55 -12.52 -11.19
CA ASN A 140 0.40 -11.72 -11.97
C ASN A 140 -0.05 -11.33 -13.40
N ASP A 141 -1.34 -11.42 -13.74
CA ASP A 141 -1.80 -10.94 -15.05
C ASP A 141 -3.08 -10.08 -15.09
N ARG A 142 -3.91 -9.93 -14.02
CA ARG A 142 -5.15 -9.09 -14.13
C ARG A 142 -5.74 -8.49 -12.85
N SER A 143 -5.26 -8.81 -11.65
CA SER A 143 -6.05 -8.51 -10.43
C SER A 143 -5.87 -7.08 -9.94
N PHE A 144 -6.91 -6.27 -10.10
CA PHE A 144 -7.03 -4.86 -9.71
C PHE A 144 -6.23 -3.87 -10.56
N GLU A 145 -6.13 -4.11 -11.86
CA GLU A 145 -5.38 -3.20 -12.74
C GLU A 145 -6.18 -1.98 -13.21
N THR A 146 -7.51 -2.00 -13.06
CA THR A 146 -8.37 -0.98 -13.64
C THR A 146 -9.36 -0.45 -12.62
N ALA A 147 -9.32 0.86 -12.38
CA ALA A 147 -10.37 1.56 -11.65
C ALA A 147 -11.59 1.75 -12.56
N CYS A 148 -12.77 1.73 -11.97
CA CYS A 148 -14.02 1.89 -12.70
C CYS A 148 -15.03 2.74 -11.95
N LEU A 149 -15.98 3.30 -12.69
CA LEU A 149 -17.17 3.95 -12.18
C LEU A 149 -18.36 3.00 -12.31
N ILE A 150 -19.12 2.85 -11.24
CA ILE A 150 -20.34 2.04 -11.19
C ILE A 150 -21.47 2.83 -10.55
N GLU A 151 -22.72 2.50 -10.89
CA GLU A 151 -23.87 3.08 -10.21
C GLU A 151 -24.23 2.27 -8.96
N TYR A 152 -24.05 2.85 -7.77
CA TYR A 152 -24.33 2.21 -6.49
C TYR A 152 -24.70 3.24 -5.41
N PRO A 153 -25.70 2.99 -4.54
CA PRO A 153 -26.56 1.80 -4.47
C PRO A 153 -27.77 1.86 -5.40
N ARG A 154 -27.96 2.95 -6.16
CA ARG A 154 -29.05 3.09 -7.14
C ARG A 154 -28.61 3.93 -8.35
N LYS A 155 -29.39 3.87 -9.43
CA LYS A 155 -29.22 4.69 -10.63
C LYS A 155 -29.10 6.19 -10.29
N GLY A 156 -28.12 6.84 -10.92
CA GLY A 156 -27.75 8.25 -10.73
C GLY A 156 -26.78 8.54 -9.58
N ILE A 157 -26.31 7.53 -8.84
CA ILE A 157 -25.28 7.66 -7.80
C ILE A 157 -24.06 6.86 -8.23
N TRP A 158 -22.92 7.54 -8.38
CA TRP A 158 -21.69 6.93 -8.89
C TRP A 158 -20.69 6.64 -7.79
N ALA A 159 -20.04 5.49 -7.88
CA ALA A 159 -18.99 5.08 -6.97
C ALA A 159 -17.76 4.60 -7.74
N ILE A 160 -16.58 4.87 -7.18
CA ILE A 160 -15.32 4.34 -7.68
C ILE A 160 -15.19 2.90 -7.16
N GLY A 161 -14.94 1.96 -8.06
CA GLY A 161 -14.61 0.57 -7.76
C GLY A 161 -13.31 0.16 -8.46
N PHE A 162 -12.85 -1.05 -8.17
CA PHE A 162 -11.66 -1.64 -8.78
C PHE A 162 -12.02 -3.00 -9.38
N ILE A 163 -11.78 -3.16 -10.68
CA ILE A 163 -12.04 -4.41 -11.40
C ILE A 163 -10.97 -5.41 -11.01
N SER A 164 -11.37 -6.52 -10.38
CA SER A 164 -10.46 -7.59 -9.98
C SER A 164 -10.27 -8.58 -11.11
N THR A 165 -11.31 -9.34 -11.45
CA THR A 165 -11.27 -10.38 -12.48
C THR A 165 -12.68 -10.58 -13.06
N GLY A 166 -12.81 -11.33 -14.16
CA GLY A 166 -14.11 -11.87 -14.57
C GLY A 166 -14.65 -12.84 -13.52
N ALA A 167 -15.97 -12.85 -13.33
CA ALA A 167 -16.63 -13.82 -12.46
C ALA A 167 -16.32 -15.26 -12.94
N LYS A 168 -16.07 -16.18 -12.01
CA LYS A 168 -15.74 -17.57 -12.32
C LYS A 168 -16.72 -18.53 -11.63
N ALA A 169 -16.77 -19.76 -12.14
CA ALA A 169 -17.51 -20.88 -11.56
C ALA A 169 -19.01 -20.57 -11.39
N GLU A 170 -19.58 -20.96 -10.25
CA GLU A 170 -21.01 -20.89 -9.96
C GLU A 170 -21.62 -19.48 -10.15
N ILE A 171 -20.83 -18.42 -9.91
CA ILE A 171 -21.30 -17.04 -10.07
C ILE A 171 -21.53 -16.71 -11.54
N ALA A 172 -20.63 -17.17 -12.43
CA ALA A 172 -20.78 -17.00 -13.87
C ALA A 172 -21.86 -17.92 -14.46
N GLU A 173 -22.03 -19.12 -13.91
CA GLU A 173 -23.05 -20.08 -14.36
C GLU A 173 -24.48 -19.67 -13.98
N LYS A 174 -24.65 -19.01 -12.83
CA LYS A 174 -25.97 -18.58 -12.33
C LYS A 174 -26.31 -17.13 -12.68
N SER A 175 -25.37 -16.38 -13.23
CA SER A 175 -25.61 -15.03 -13.75
C SER A 175 -26.25 -15.08 -15.14
N ASP A 176 -26.69 -13.92 -15.63
CA ASP A 176 -27.21 -13.76 -16.98
C ASP A 176 -26.20 -14.29 -18.02
N PRO A 177 -26.55 -15.30 -18.84
CA PRO A 177 -25.64 -15.89 -19.82
C PRO A 177 -25.26 -14.94 -20.97
N SER A 178 -25.97 -13.82 -21.11
CA SER A 178 -25.81 -12.89 -22.24
C SER A 178 -24.75 -11.82 -22.04
N ASP A 179 -24.20 -11.68 -20.82
CA ASP A 179 -23.28 -10.59 -20.50
C ASP A 179 -22.09 -11.08 -19.65
N GLU A 180 -20.90 -10.54 -19.93
CA GLU A 180 -19.71 -10.87 -19.16
C GLU A 180 -19.83 -10.22 -17.77
N MET A 181 -19.80 -11.04 -16.73
CA MET A 181 -19.85 -10.54 -15.35
C MET A 181 -18.45 -10.18 -14.86
N LEU A 182 -18.29 -8.94 -14.40
CA LEU A 182 -17.07 -8.45 -13.76
C LEU A 182 -17.17 -8.52 -12.24
N SER A 183 -16.08 -8.92 -11.60
CA SER A 183 -15.90 -8.80 -10.16
C SER A 183 -15.30 -7.44 -9.83
N VAL A 184 -16.08 -6.59 -9.17
CA VAL A 184 -15.72 -5.22 -8.81
C VAL A 184 -15.65 -5.09 -7.30
N PHE A 185 -14.50 -4.67 -6.78
CA PHE A 185 -14.36 -4.29 -5.38
C PHE A 185 -14.76 -2.82 -5.20
N LEU A 186 -15.82 -2.60 -4.42
CA LEU A 186 -16.30 -1.27 -4.03
C LEU A 186 -15.75 -0.92 -2.63
N PRO A 187 -14.71 -0.09 -2.52
CA PRO A 187 -14.12 0.29 -1.24
C PRO A 187 -15.03 1.22 -0.44
N THR A 188 -14.84 1.24 0.87
CA THR A 188 -15.38 2.27 1.76
C THR A 188 -14.43 3.46 1.90
N THR A 189 -14.96 4.68 1.95
CA THR A 189 -14.15 5.87 2.25
C THR A 189 -14.12 6.14 3.77
N PRO A 190 -12.99 6.53 4.37
CA PRO A 190 -11.65 6.69 3.79
C PRO A 190 -10.80 5.40 3.81
N ASN A 191 -11.32 4.28 4.29
CA ASN A 191 -10.55 3.05 4.45
C ASN A 191 -10.73 2.08 3.25
N PRO A 192 -9.79 2.04 2.28
CA PRO A 192 -9.92 1.22 1.07
C PRO A 192 -9.68 -0.27 1.32
N THR A 193 -9.38 -0.67 2.55
CA THR A 193 -9.19 -2.09 2.91
C THR A 193 -10.51 -2.81 3.21
N SER A 194 -11.60 -2.05 3.43
CA SER A 194 -12.96 -2.58 3.59
C SER A 194 -13.84 -2.17 2.42
N GLY A 195 -14.88 -2.95 2.14
CA GLY A 195 -15.73 -2.73 0.98
C GLY A 195 -16.69 -3.88 0.71
N PHE A 196 -17.33 -3.80 -0.45
CA PHE A 196 -18.19 -4.85 -0.99
C PHE A 196 -17.53 -5.49 -2.20
N LEU A 197 -17.70 -6.80 -2.34
CA LEU A 197 -17.44 -7.49 -3.60
C LEU A 197 -18.75 -7.51 -4.38
N LEU A 198 -18.79 -6.81 -5.51
CA LEU A 198 -19.94 -6.73 -6.39
C LEU A 198 -19.67 -7.52 -7.67
N PHE A 199 -20.70 -8.17 -8.20
CA PHE A 199 -20.67 -8.76 -9.52
C PHE A 199 -21.63 -7.98 -10.40
N LEU A 200 -21.10 -7.33 -11.43
CA LEU A 200 -21.83 -6.42 -12.30
C LEU A 200 -21.62 -6.83 -13.75
N PRO A 201 -22.65 -6.74 -14.61
CA PRO A 201 -22.46 -6.97 -16.03
C PRO A 201 -21.53 -5.89 -16.61
N ARG A 202 -20.69 -6.26 -17.58
CA ARG A 202 -19.68 -5.38 -18.19
C ARG A 202 -20.26 -4.04 -18.66
N ARG A 203 -21.50 -4.05 -19.18
CA ARG A 203 -22.23 -2.84 -19.64
C ARG A 203 -22.52 -1.80 -18.56
N ASP A 204 -22.58 -2.21 -17.29
CA ASP A 204 -22.83 -1.32 -16.15
C ASP A 204 -21.54 -0.80 -15.50
N VAL A 205 -20.38 -1.14 -16.07
CA VAL A 205 -19.05 -0.79 -15.55
C VAL A 205 -18.32 0.12 -16.54
N ILE A 206 -18.01 1.34 -16.13
CA ILE A 206 -17.25 2.31 -16.92
C ILE A 206 -15.81 2.27 -16.44
N GLU A 207 -14.87 1.85 -17.28
CA GLU A 207 -13.44 1.89 -16.93
C GLU A 207 -12.92 3.33 -16.94
N LEU A 208 -12.06 3.64 -15.98
CA LEU A 208 -11.43 4.94 -15.85
C LEU A 208 -9.99 4.88 -16.38
N ASP A 209 -9.57 5.93 -17.08
CA ASP A 209 -8.21 6.04 -17.62
C ASP A 209 -7.14 6.38 -16.56
N MET A 210 -7.57 6.79 -15.37
CA MET A 210 -6.66 7.12 -14.26
C MET A 210 -6.08 5.85 -13.62
N SER A 211 -4.89 5.96 -13.04
CA SER A 211 -4.27 4.81 -12.39
C SER A 211 -5.06 4.37 -11.15
N VAL A 212 -4.87 3.12 -10.75
CA VAL A 212 -5.46 2.54 -9.55
C VAL A 212 -4.99 3.29 -8.31
N GLU A 213 -3.73 3.72 -8.25
CA GLU A 213 -3.21 4.54 -7.15
C GLU A 213 -3.88 5.90 -7.08
N ASP A 214 -4.11 6.52 -8.23
CA ASP A 214 -4.75 7.83 -8.34
C ASP A 214 -6.23 7.78 -7.93
N SER A 215 -6.93 6.70 -8.31
CA SER A 215 -8.29 6.41 -7.83
C SER A 215 -8.32 6.10 -6.33
N ALA A 216 -7.34 5.35 -5.82
CA ALA A 216 -7.25 5.04 -4.39
C ALA A 216 -7.01 6.30 -3.54
N LYS A 217 -6.21 7.26 -4.03
CA LYS A 217 -6.03 8.57 -3.37
C LYS A 217 -7.36 9.31 -3.23
N LEU A 218 -8.21 9.30 -4.26
CA LEU A 218 -9.55 9.89 -4.19
C LEU A 218 -10.40 9.24 -3.11
N VAL A 219 -10.44 7.90 -3.07
CA VAL A 219 -11.20 7.14 -2.06
C VAL A 219 -10.69 7.41 -0.64
N ILE A 220 -9.38 7.34 -0.43
CA ILE A 220 -8.74 7.55 0.88
C ILE A 220 -8.93 8.98 1.38
N SER A 221 -8.83 9.95 0.48
CA SER A 221 -9.02 11.37 0.82
C SER A 221 -10.48 11.78 0.95
N ALA A 222 -11.44 10.86 0.82
CA ALA A 222 -12.87 11.16 0.77
C ALA A 222 -13.22 12.21 -0.30
N GLY A 223 -12.54 12.16 -1.45
CA GLY A 223 -12.74 13.07 -2.57
C GLY A 223 -12.05 14.42 -2.44
N LEU A 224 -11.14 14.61 -1.47
CA LEU A 224 -10.43 15.87 -1.27
C LEU A 224 -9.17 16.01 -2.13
N VAL A 225 -8.60 14.90 -2.60
CA VAL A 225 -7.36 14.89 -3.37
C VAL A 225 -7.62 14.25 -4.72
N TYR A 226 -7.73 15.08 -5.76
CA TYR A 226 -7.80 14.62 -7.13
C TYR A 226 -6.41 14.35 -7.68
N PRO A 227 -6.21 13.25 -8.43
CA PRO A 227 -4.98 13.04 -9.15
C PRO A 227 -4.79 14.19 -10.14
N ASN A 228 -3.58 14.72 -10.19
CA ASN A 228 -3.25 15.83 -11.07
C ASN A 228 -3.59 15.41 -12.50
N PRO A 229 -4.28 16.23 -13.32
CA PRO A 229 -4.50 15.91 -14.71
C PRO A 229 -3.11 15.70 -15.34
N LYS A 230 -2.75 14.45 -15.63
CA LYS A 230 -1.70 14.23 -16.62
C LYS A 230 -2.20 14.97 -17.84
N ALA A 231 -1.43 15.98 -18.25
CA ALA A 231 -1.68 16.76 -19.45
C ALA A 231 -2.17 15.79 -20.52
N GLN A 232 -3.43 15.94 -20.91
CA GLN A 232 -3.92 15.31 -22.11
C GLN A 232 -3.01 15.85 -23.22
N GLU A 233 -2.11 15.02 -23.73
CA GLU A 233 -1.32 15.32 -24.93
C GLU A 233 -2.21 15.51 -26.17
N ASN A 234 -3.52 15.28 -26.03
CA ASN A 234 -4.55 15.66 -26.98
C ASN A 234 -5.18 16.96 -26.47
N GLY A 235 -4.89 18.08 -27.13
CA GLY A 235 -5.23 19.45 -26.72
C GLY A 235 -6.71 19.80 -26.65
N ASP A 236 -7.49 19.05 -25.88
CA ASP A 236 -8.80 19.47 -25.40
C ASP A 236 -8.65 20.33 -24.15
N GLU A 237 -9.51 21.35 -24.04
CA GLU A 237 -9.48 22.29 -22.93
C GLU A 237 -9.67 21.57 -21.58
N PRO A 238 -8.93 21.97 -20.53
CA PRO A 238 -9.10 21.40 -19.21
C PRO A 238 -10.55 21.61 -18.75
N ILE A 239 -11.21 20.52 -18.35
CA ILE A 239 -12.55 20.56 -17.76
C ILE A 239 -12.52 21.55 -16.60
N ALA A 240 -13.33 22.60 -16.73
CA ALA A 240 -13.34 23.74 -15.81
C ALA A 240 -13.39 23.26 -14.35
N ASP A 241 -12.43 23.74 -13.56
CA ASP A 241 -12.41 23.57 -12.12
C ASP A 241 -13.68 24.19 -11.54
N LEU A 242 -14.67 23.34 -11.21
CA LEU A 242 -15.94 23.76 -10.62
C LEU A 242 -15.74 24.37 -9.23
N ASN A 243 -14.59 24.15 -8.58
CA ASN A 243 -14.26 24.78 -7.30
C ASN A 243 -13.71 26.20 -7.46
N ALA A 244 -13.34 26.64 -8.68
CA ALA A 244 -12.90 28.00 -8.93
C ALA A 244 -14.05 29.04 -8.98
N ARG A 245 -15.31 28.60 -8.82
CA ARG A 245 -16.51 29.46 -8.86
C ARG A 245 -17.20 29.67 -7.49
N ARG A 246 -16.46 29.60 -6.38
CA ARG A 246 -16.96 30.00 -5.05
C ARG A 246 -16.06 31.00 -4.36
#